data_AF-A0A527Y4Y8-F1
#
_entry.id   AF-A0A527Y4Y8-F1
#
_cell.length_a   1.000
_cell.length_b   1.000
_cell.length_c   1.000
_cell.angle_alpha   90.00
_cell.angle_beta   90.00
_cell.angle_gamma   90.00
#
_symmetry.space_group_name_H-M   'P 1'
#
loop_
_entity.id
_entity.type
_entity.pdbx_description
1 polymer ?
#
loop_
_entity_poly.entity_id
_entity_poly.type
_entity_poly.pdbx_seq_one_letter_code
_entity_poly.pdbx_strand_id
1 'polypeptide(L)' 'VRAATKFPTFHAARISDVATARHAIATGKLDMVGMTRAHMADPHIIRKVMEGREHEIRPCVGATYCLDRI' A
#
# COMPACT_ATOMS: atom_id res chain seq x y z
N VAL A 1 17.94 -6.05 1.14
CA VAL A 1 17.82 -5.58 2.54
C VAL A 1 17.30 -6.68 3.46
N ARG A 2 16.02 -7.04 3.42
CA ARG A 2 15.41 -8.08 4.28
C ARG A 2 16.23 -9.38 4.41
N ALA A 3 16.61 -9.96 3.27
CA ALA A 3 17.39 -11.20 3.25
C ALA A 3 18.78 -11.09 3.90
N ALA A 4 19.40 -9.90 3.82
CA ALA A 4 20.73 -9.63 4.36
C ALA A 4 20.69 -9.22 5.84
N THR A 5 19.69 -8.46 6.27
CA THR A 5 19.62 -7.91 7.63
C THR A 5 18.81 -8.77 8.60
N LYS A 6 17.91 -9.62 8.09
CA LYS A 6 16.93 -10.40 8.87
C LYS A 6 15.98 -9.58 9.75
N PHE A 7 16.06 -8.24 9.70
CA PHE A 7 15.09 -7.37 10.34
C PHE A 7 13.80 -7.25 9.52
N PRO A 8 12.65 -7.00 10.19
CA PRO A 8 11.43 -6.62 9.51
C PRO A 8 11.66 -5.41 8.61
N THR A 9 11.16 -5.47 7.38
CA THR A 9 11.34 -4.44 6.37
C THR A 9 10.01 -3.83 5.95
N PHE A 10 10.02 -2.50 5.91
CA PHE A 10 8.89 -1.66 5.50
C PHE A 10 9.21 -0.95 4.19
N HIS A 11 8.25 -0.93 3.25
CA HIS A 11 8.40 -0.23 1.98
C HIS A 11 7.14 0.58 1.65
N ALA A 12 7.31 1.86 1.30
CA ALA A 12 6.19 2.79 1.09
C ALA A 12 6.11 3.41 -0.32
N ALA A 13 6.98 3.01 -1.26
CA ALA A 13 7.05 3.67 -2.57
C ALA A 13 6.16 2.95 -3.61
N ARG A 14 5.21 3.70 -4.18
CA ARG A 14 4.41 3.33 -5.37
C ARG A 14 3.64 2.00 -5.31
N ILE A 15 3.18 1.56 -4.14
CA ILE A 15 2.17 0.50 -4.04
C ILE A 15 0.79 1.14 -3.87
N SER A 16 0.02 1.20 -4.96
CA SER A 16 -1.27 1.92 -5.05
C SER A 16 -2.49 1.04 -4.83
N ASP A 17 -2.34 -0.28 -4.88
CA ASP A 17 -3.43 -1.26 -4.77
C ASP A 17 -3.08 -2.39 -3.79
N VAL A 18 -4.12 -3.05 -3.30
CA VAL A 18 -4.00 -4.08 -2.26
C VAL A 18 -3.46 -5.39 -2.82
N ALA A 19 -3.70 -5.70 -4.09
CA ALA A 19 -3.23 -6.94 -4.71
C ALA A 19 -1.69 -6.96 -4.80
N THR A 20 -1.09 -5.86 -5.24
CA THR A 20 0.36 -5.66 -5.26
C THR A 20 0.95 -5.75 -3.85
N ALA A 21 0.31 -5.12 -2.86
CA ALA A 21 0.74 -5.18 -1.47
C ALA A 21 0.75 -6.63 -0.93
N ARG A 22 -0.34 -7.38 -1.18
CA ARG A 22 -0.46 -8.79 -0.79
C ARG A 22 0.61 -9.66 -1.45
N HIS A 23 0.82 -9.49 -2.76
CA HIS A 23 1.85 -10.22 -3.48
C HIS A 23 3.24 -9.97 -2.89
N ALA A 24 3.58 -8.73 -2.56
CA ALA A 24 4.89 -8.39 -2.03
C ALA A 24 5.16 -8.99 -0.64
N ILE A 25 4.15 -9.02 0.23
CA ILE A 25 4.24 -9.68 1.54
C ILE A 25 4.31 -11.21 1.37
N ALA A 26 3.39 -11.79 0.59
CA ALA A 26 3.28 -13.24 0.41
C ALA A 26 4.54 -13.85 -0.25
N THR A 27 5.22 -13.09 -1.12
CA THR A 27 6.48 -13.52 -1.74
C THR A 27 7.71 -13.21 -0.89
N GLY A 28 7.53 -12.70 0.34
CA GLY A 28 8.63 -12.44 1.28
C GLY A 28 9.55 -11.30 0.87
N LYS A 29 9.11 -10.41 -0.02
CA LYS A 29 9.90 -9.24 -0.46
C LYS A 29 10.02 -8.20 0.66
N LEU A 30 8.99 -8.09 1.50
CA LEU A 30 8.86 -7.13 2.58
C LEU A 30 7.86 -7.64 3.63
N ASP A 31 7.91 -7.08 4.84
CA ASP A 31 7.07 -7.50 5.97
C ASP A 31 5.89 -6.56 6.19
N MET A 32 5.97 -5.31 5.69
CA MET A 32 4.88 -4.34 5.76
C MET A 32 4.93 -3.34 4.60
N VAL A 33 3.76 -2.98 4.07
CA VAL A 33 3.62 -1.97 3.01
C VAL A 33 3.09 -0.66 3.59
N GLY A 34 3.79 0.43 3.30
CA GLY A 34 3.29 1.79 3.50
C GLY A 34 2.44 2.22 2.32
N MET A 35 1.15 2.51 2.57
CA MET A 35 0.22 2.90 1.51
C MET A 35 -0.34 4.32 1.74
N THR A 36 0.49 5.29 2.15
CA THR A 36 0.06 6.63 2.60
C THR A 36 -0.92 7.31 1.62
N ARG A 37 -0.54 7.43 0.35
CA ARG A 37 -1.42 8.07 -0.66
C ARG A 37 -2.64 7.23 -1.00
N ALA A 38 -2.58 5.91 -0.86
CA ALA A 38 -3.76 5.06 -1.05
C ALA A 38 -4.76 5.26 0.10
N HIS A 39 -4.29 5.48 1.33
CA HIS A 39 -5.17 5.83 2.46
C HIS A 39 -5.78 7.23 2.31
N MET A 40 -5.04 8.21 1.74
CA MET A 40 -5.64 9.51 1.38
C MET A 40 -6.68 9.37 0.26
N ALA A 41 -6.41 8.51 -0.72
CA ALA A 41 -7.37 8.20 -1.77
C ALA A 41 -8.59 7.46 -1.20
N ASP A 42 -8.44 6.54 -0.26
CA ASP A 42 -9.56 5.83 0.34
C ASP A 42 -9.30 5.60 1.84
N PRO A 43 -9.83 6.46 2.73
CA PRO A 43 -9.62 6.34 4.18
C PRO A 43 -10.15 5.04 4.78
N HIS A 44 -11.00 4.31 4.04
CA HIS A 44 -11.61 3.06 4.48
C HIS A 44 -11.11 1.84 3.71
N ILE A 45 -9.97 1.97 3.02
CA ILE A 45 -9.36 0.89 2.23
C ILE A 45 -9.24 -0.42 3.02
N ILE A 46 -8.78 -0.37 4.28
CA ILE A 46 -8.61 -1.58 5.11
C ILE A 46 -9.97 -2.19 5.49
N ARG A 47 -10.97 -1.37 5.83
CA ARG A 47 -12.32 -1.87 6.13
C ARG A 47 -12.94 -2.56 4.92
N LYS A 48 -12.84 -1.96 3.73
CA LYS A 48 -13.31 -2.55 2.47
C LYS A 48 -12.61 -3.88 2.17
N VAL A 49 -11.30 -3.97 2.41
CA VAL A 49 -10.55 -5.24 2.30
C VAL A 49 -11.08 -6.29 3.26
N MET A 50 -11.28 -5.94 4.54
CA MET A 50 -11.80 -6.88 5.54
C MET A 50 -13.21 -7.38 5.22
N GLU A 51 -14.04 -6.56 4.57
CA GLU A 51 -15.41 -6.89 4.15
C GLU A 51 -15.47 -7.55 2.76
N GLY A 52 -14.33 -7.79 2.09
CA GLY A 52 -14.30 -8.37 0.74
C GLY A 52 -14.76 -7.43 -0.38
N ARG A 53 -14.90 -6.13 -0.10
CA ARG A 53 -15.37 -5.09 -1.02
C ARG A 53 -14.22 -4.37 -1.73
N GLU A 54 -13.21 -5.14 -2.15
CA GLU A 54 -11.99 -4.59 -2.76
C GLU A 54 -12.25 -3.87 -4.08
N HIS A 55 -13.26 -4.30 -4.82
CA HIS A 55 -13.68 -3.66 -6.07
C HIS A 55 -14.26 -2.24 -5.86
N GLU A 56 -14.64 -1.87 -4.64
CA GLU A 56 -15.10 -0.53 -4.29
C GLU A 56 -13.97 0.40 -3.82
N ILE A 57 -12.73 -0.09 -3.74
CA ILE A 57 -11.59 0.72 -3.31
C ILE A 57 -11.33 1.82 -4.35
N ARG A 58 -11.21 3.07 -3.90
CA ARG A 58 -10.80 4.17 -4.78
C ARG A 58 -9.27 4.18 -4.90
N PRO A 59 -8.68 3.77 -6.04
CA PRO A 59 -7.22 3.71 -6.17
C PRO A 59 -6.61 5.11 -6.21
N CYS A 60 -5.40 5.24 -5.67
CA CYS A 60 -4.59 6.44 -5.86
C CYS A 60 -4.06 6.48 -7.30
N VAL A 61 -4.39 7.54 -8.05
CA VAL A 61 -3.95 7.74 -9.45
C VAL A 61 -2.50 8.26 -9.57
N GLY A 62 -1.85 8.58 -8.46
CA GLY A 62 -0.45 9.01 -8.46
C GLY A 62 -0.20 10.41 -9.03
N ALA A 63 -1.23 11.23 -9.24
CA ALA A 63 -1.16 12.58 -9.83
C ALA A 63 -0.38 13.64 -9.01
N THR A 64 0.20 13.27 -7.87
CA THR A 64 1.05 14.14 -7.01
C THR A 64 0.46 15.47 -6.52
N TYR A 65 -0.79 15.79 -6.81
CA TYR A 65 -1.47 17.01 -6.34
C TYR A 65 -1.54 17.14 -4.80
N CYS A 66 -1.49 16.02 -4.09
CA CYS A 66 -1.39 16.00 -2.63
C CYS A 66 -0.05 16.51 -2.07
N LEU A 67 1.00 16.59 -2.89
CA LEU A 67 2.31 17.13 -2.52
C LEU A 67 2.55 18.52 -3.12
N ASP A 68 1.93 18.83 -4.25
CA ASP A 68 2.06 20.09 -5.03
C ASP A 68 1.50 21.35 -4.31
N ARG A 69 1.08 21.20 -3.05
CA ARG A 69 0.51 22.29 -2.22
C ARG A 69 1.44 22.70 -1.07
N ILE A 70 2.69 22.23 -1.08
CA ILE A 70 3.78 22.62 -0.16
C ILE A 70 4.67 23.63 -0.88
#